data_AF-A0A948V297-F1
#
_entry.id   AF-A0A948V297-F1
#
_cell.length_a   1.000
_cell.length_b   1.000
_cell.length_c   1.000
_cell.angle_alpha   90.00
_cell.angle_beta   90.00
_cell.angle_gamma   90.00
#
_symmetry.space_group_name_H-M   'P 1'
#
loop_
_entity.id
_entity.type
_entity.pdbx_description
1 polymer ?
#
loop_
_entity_poly.entity_id
_entity_poly.type
_entity_poly.pdbx_seq_one_letter_code
_entity_poly.pdbx_strand_id
1 'polypeptide(L)'
;PLLLLSVGAIAAGFVFAPYFIGDGEHAFWHGAIFTGPDNHVLHESHSVPTWVKWSPLILTLIGTFAAFWLYVLKEGMARRMADRGGVVHAFLYNKWYFDELYDVVFVKGAKAVGDLFWKIGDVKIIDGLGPNGAAWASLKSAARLAKIQSGYVYHYAFVMLLGVAGFLAFAIYAWGA
;
A
#
# COMPACT_ATOMS: atom_id res chain seq x y z
N PRO A 1 -10.95 37.05 -4.32
CA PRO A 1 -11.54 35.85 -3.68
C PRO A 1 -11.35 35.83 -2.15
N LEU A 2 -10.15 36.12 -1.61
CA LEU A 2 -9.88 36.06 -0.16
C LEU A 2 -10.79 36.97 0.69
N LEU A 3 -10.98 38.24 0.30
CA LEU A 3 -11.89 39.16 1.01
C LEU A 3 -13.33 38.64 1.06
N LEU A 4 -13.83 38.11 -0.07
CA LEU A 4 -15.18 37.53 -0.14
C LEU A 4 -15.31 36.32 0.77
N LEU A 5 -14.28 35.45 0.80
CA LEU A 5 -14.24 34.29 1.71
C LEU A 5 -14.16 34.70 3.18
N SER A 6 -13.41 35.76 3.52
CA SER A 6 -13.32 36.28 4.90
C SER A 6 -14.67 36.83 5.39
N VAL A 7 -15.37 37.59 4.55
CA VAL A 7 -16.73 38.08 4.89
C VAL A 7 -17.67 36.90 5.09
N GLY A 8 -17.63 35.90 4.21
CA GLY A 8 -18.41 34.66 4.36
C GLY A 8 -18.07 33.91 5.65
N ALA A 9 -16.80 33.73 5.99
CA ALA A 9 -16.37 33.01 7.18
C ALA A 9 -16.85 33.66 8.49
N ILE A 10 -16.90 35.00 8.55
CA ILE A 10 -17.42 35.73 9.71
C ILE A 10 -18.94 35.67 9.75
N ALA A 11 -19.61 35.92 8.62
CA ALA A 11 -21.07 36.09 8.59
C ALA A 11 -21.85 34.76 8.58
N ALA A 12 -21.30 33.68 8.01
CA ALA A 12 -22.00 32.42 7.82
C ALA A 12 -22.52 31.84 9.15
N GLY A 13 -21.72 31.91 10.22
CA GLY A 13 -22.15 31.44 11.54
C GLY A 13 -23.37 32.21 12.06
N PHE A 14 -23.39 33.54 11.93
CA PHE A 14 -24.52 34.36 12.39
C PHE A 14 -25.77 34.17 11.55
N VAL A 15 -25.62 34.06 10.22
CA VAL A 15 -26.75 33.93 9.29
C VAL A 15 -27.39 32.54 9.37
N PHE A 16 -26.58 31.48 9.47
CA PHE A 16 -27.06 30.11 9.38
C PHE A 16 -27.33 29.42 10.74
N ALA A 17 -26.92 30.00 11.87
CA ALA A 17 -27.13 29.40 13.19
C ALA A 17 -28.60 28.99 13.46
N PRO A 18 -29.63 29.82 13.18
CA PRO A 18 -31.03 29.42 13.43
C PRO A 18 -31.48 28.21 12.61
N TYR A 19 -30.88 28.01 11.43
CA TYR A 19 -31.22 26.93 10.51
C TYR A 19 -30.41 25.65 10.80
N PHE A 20 -29.20 25.74 11.32
CA PHE A 20 -28.35 24.56 11.53
C PHE A 20 -28.46 23.97 12.94
N ILE A 21 -28.67 24.81 13.95
CA ILE A 21 -28.66 24.41 15.36
C ILE A 21 -29.81 25.03 16.18
N GLY A 22 -30.62 25.90 15.57
CA GLY A 22 -31.78 26.52 16.21
C GLY A 22 -33.09 25.84 15.82
N ASP A 23 -34.20 26.56 16.00
CA ASP A 23 -35.55 26.02 15.80
C ASP A 23 -35.84 25.55 14.35
N GLY A 24 -35.07 26.03 13.37
CA GLY A 24 -35.19 25.67 11.95
C GLY A 24 -34.42 24.41 11.53
N GLU A 25 -33.70 23.77 12.45
CA GLU A 25 -32.81 22.62 12.21
C GLU A 25 -33.53 21.45 11.52
N HIS A 26 -34.67 21.01 12.07
CA HIS A 26 -35.45 19.89 11.52
C HIS A 26 -35.90 20.13 10.08
N ALA A 27 -36.30 21.38 9.77
CA ALA A 27 -36.73 21.78 8.43
C ALA A 27 -35.54 22.02 7.48
N PHE A 28 -34.35 22.33 7.99
CA PHE A 28 -33.18 22.50 7.14
C PHE A 28 -32.56 21.15 6.75
N TRP A 29 -32.39 20.25 7.72
CA TRP A 29 -31.70 18.96 7.49
C TRP A 29 -32.61 17.88 6.92
N HIS A 30 -33.94 18.02 7.00
CA HIS A 30 -34.91 17.07 6.42
C HIS A 30 -34.59 15.58 6.71
N GLY A 31 -34.17 15.27 7.94
CA GLY A 31 -33.83 13.90 8.36
C GLY A 31 -32.47 13.39 7.91
N ALA A 32 -31.61 14.22 7.32
CA ALA A 32 -30.22 13.86 7.00
C ALA A 32 -29.36 13.64 8.26
N ILE A 33 -29.69 14.34 9.36
CA ILE A 33 -29.08 14.15 10.67
C ILE A 33 -30.02 13.28 11.49
N PHE A 34 -29.55 12.09 11.87
CA PHE A 34 -30.29 11.19 12.75
C PHE A 34 -30.10 11.62 14.21
N THR A 35 -31.19 11.99 14.87
CA THR A 35 -31.25 12.22 16.31
C THR A 35 -32.00 11.06 16.97
N GLY A 36 -31.34 10.39 17.94
CA GLY A 36 -31.99 9.33 18.71
C GLY A 36 -33.16 9.87 19.54
N PRO A 37 -34.15 9.03 19.92
CA PRO A 37 -35.35 9.47 20.66
C PRO A 37 -35.05 10.19 21.98
N ASP A 38 -33.96 9.81 22.65
CA ASP A 38 -33.51 10.37 23.94
C ASP A 38 -32.41 11.44 23.78
N ASN A 39 -32.09 11.87 22.56
CA ASN A 39 -31.02 12.83 22.30
C ASN A 39 -31.51 14.27 22.46
N HIS A 40 -31.36 14.82 23.67
CA HIS A 40 -31.71 16.21 23.98
C HIS A 40 -30.51 17.16 23.98
N VAL A 41 -29.34 16.74 23.49
CA VAL A 41 -28.07 17.50 23.59
C VAL A 41 -28.18 18.90 23.00
N LEU A 42 -28.89 19.10 21.88
CA LEU A 42 -29.08 20.42 21.28
C LEU A 42 -30.00 21.31 22.13
N HIS A 43 -31.09 20.76 22.67
CA HIS A 43 -32.00 21.49 23.55
C HIS A 43 -31.36 21.82 24.92
N GLU A 44 -30.56 20.90 25.47
CA GLU A 44 -29.83 21.07 26.73
C GLU A 44 -28.56 21.92 26.58
N SER A 45 -28.03 22.10 25.36
CA SER A 45 -26.87 22.96 25.11
C SER A 45 -27.08 24.42 25.59
N HIS A 46 -28.33 24.87 25.60
CA HIS A 46 -28.71 26.19 26.08
C HIS A 46 -28.67 26.31 27.61
N SER A 47 -28.89 25.22 28.35
CA SER A 47 -28.90 25.21 29.82
C SER A 47 -27.50 25.07 30.44
N VAL A 48 -26.47 24.83 29.61
CA VAL A 48 -25.08 24.74 30.06
C VAL A 48 -24.65 26.06 30.72
N PRO A 49 -23.94 26.01 31.87
CA PRO A 49 -23.41 27.20 32.54
C PRO A 49 -22.60 28.11 31.60
N THR A 50 -22.73 29.42 31.80
CA THR A 50 -22.09 30.43 30.95
C THR A 50 -20.57 30.31 30.89
N TRP A 51 -19.91 29.91 31.98
CA TRP A 51 -18.45 29.73 32.01
C TRP A 51 -17.98 28.62 31.05
N VAL A 52 -18.77 27.56 30.84
CA VAL A 52 -18.46 26.50 29.88
C VAL A 52 -18.59 27.04 28.46
N LYS A 53 -19.61 27.87 28.17
CA LYS A 53 -19.78 28.51 26.86
C LYS A 53 -18.60 29.40 26.48
N TRP A 54 -18.00 30.08 27.47
CA TRP A 54 -16.81 30.92 27.27
C TRP A 54 -15.49 30.13 27.28
N SER A 55 -15.47 28.91 27.82
CA SER A 55 -14.25 28.12 27.99
C SER A 55 -13.47 27.86 26.69
N PRO A 56 -14.09 27.54 25.53
CA PRO A 56 -13.34 27.36 24.29
C PRO A 56 -12.63 28.65 23.88
N LEU A 57 -13.31 29.80 23.99
CA LEU A 57 -12.72 31.09 23.64
C LEU A 57 -11.50 31.40 24.52
N ILE A 58 -11.63 31.21 25.83
CA ILE A 58 -10.53 31.45 26.78
C ILE A 58 -9.34 30.54 26.46
N LEU A 59 -9.57 29.24 26.20
CA LEU A 59 -8.51 28.31 25.83
C LEU A 59 -7.85 28.69 24.49
N THR A 60 -8.63 29.13 23.49
CA THR A 60 -8.08 29.61 22.21
C THR A 60 -7.19 30.83 22.41
N LEU A 61 -7.60 31.79 23.25
CA LEU A 61 -6.80 32.97 23.56
C LEU A 61 -5.50 32.62 24.29
N ILE A 62 -5.57 31.74 25.30
CA ILE A 62 -4.39 31.24 26.03
C ILE A 62 -3.45 30.51 25.08
N GLY A 63 -3.97 29.60 24.25
CA GLY A 63 -3.18 28.85 23.27
C GLY A 63 -2.53 29.77 22.23
N THR A 64 -3.27 30.78 21.74
CA THR A 64 -2.76 31.78 20.81
C THR A 64 -1.66 32.61 21.44
N PHE A 65 -1.84 33.07 22.67
CA PHE A 65 -0.81 33.81 23.41
C PHE A 65 0.43 32.97 23.66
N ALA A 66 0.27 31.71 24.06
CA ALA A 66 1.38 30.78 24.26
C ALA A 66 2.16 30.54 22.95
N ALA A 67 1.46 30.34 21.84
CA ALA A 67 2.06 30.20 20.51
C ALA A 67 2.79 31.49 20.10
N PHE A 68 2.15 32.66 20.25
CA PHE A 68 2.75 33.95 19.95
C PHE A 68 4.03 34.19 20.78
N TRP A 69 3.98 33.88 22.07
CA TRP A 69 5.14 34.00 22.94
C TRP A 69 6.30 33.09 22.52
N LEU A 70 6.00 31.83 22.17
CA LEU A 70 7.00 30.82 21.83
C LEU A 70 7.60 31.00 20.42
N TYR A 71 6.81 31.46 19.46
CA TYR A 71 7.24 31.60 18.06
C TYR A 71 7.65 33.03 17.67
N VAL A 72 7.05 34.07 18.25
CA VAL A 72 7.31 35.47 17.90
C VAL A 72 8.16 36.18 18.96
N LEU A 73 7.77 36.13 20.24
CA LEU A 73 8.52 36.87 21.28
C LEU A 73 9.83 36.18 21.67
N LYS A 74 9.90 34.86 21.57
CA LYS A 74 11.07 34.04 21.92
C LYS A 74 11.55 33.23 20.72
N GLU A 75 11.99 33.94 19.68
CA GLU A 75 12.56 33.32 18.47
C GLU A 75 13.61 32.24 18.82
N GLY A 76 13.50 31.10 18.13
CA GLY A 76 14.37 29.94 18.33
C GLY A 76 14.05 29.07 19.56
N MET A 77 13.13 29.45 20.45
CA MET A 77 12.73 28.60 21.57
C MET A 77 12.07 27.30 21.11
N ALA A 78 11.11 27.40 20.18
CA ALA A 78 10.47 26.24 19.55
C ALA A 78 11.51 25.26 18.98
N ARG A 79 12.51 25.81 18.28
CA ARG A 79 13.58 25.02 17.65
C ARG A 79 14.44 24.31 18.71
N ARG A 80 14.85 25.02 19.76
CA ARG A 80 15.58 24.41 20.88
C ARG A 80 14.78 23.31 21.58
N MET A 81 13.45 23.44 21.68
CA MET A 81 12.59 22.38 22.22
C MET A 81 12.54 21.16 21.30
N ALA A 82 12.44 21.38 19.99
CA ALA A 82 12.49 20.30 19.00
C ALA A 82 13.86 19.58 18.97
N ASP A 83 14.96 20.33 19.09
CA ASP A 83 16.32 19.79 19.06
C ASP A 83 16.65 18.96 20.31
N ARG A 84 15.94 19.14 21.43
CA ARG A 84 16.00 18.22 22.58
C ARG A 84 15.44 16.85 22.26
N GLY A 85 14.67 16.73 21.18
CA GLY A 85 13.99 15.51 20.77
C GLY A 85 12.96 15.06 21.81
N GLY A 86 12.81 13.74 21.92
CA GLY A 86 11.89 13.09 22.85
C GLY A 86 10.75 12.36 22.15
N VAL A 87 10.12 11.45 22.89
CA VAL A 87 9.09 10.54 22.36
C VAL A 87 7.88 11.32 21.82
N VAL A 88 7.41 12.32 22.56
CA VAL A 88 6.25 13.15 22.15
C VAL A 88 6.56 13.94 20.88
N HIS A 89 7.76 14.53 20.79
CA HIS A 89 8.16 15.24 19.58
C HIS A 89 8.27 14.29 18.39
N ALA A 90 8.96 13.16 18.53
CA ALA A 90 9.11 12.18 17.46
C ALA A 90 7.75 11.62 17.00
N PHE A 91 6.83 11.35 17.93
CA PHE A 91 5.48 10.89 17.62
C PHE A 91 4.68 11.91 16.81
N LEU A 92 4.63 13.18 17.26
CA LEU A 92 3.90 14.23 16.56
C LEU A 92 4.56 14.63 15.24
N TYR A 93 5.90 14.66 15.20
CA TYR A 93 6.70 15.01 14.03
C TYR A 93 6.55 13.97 12.91
N ASN A 94 6.58 12.68 13.24
CA ASN A 94 6.35 11.60 12.27
C ASN A 94 4.86 11.31 12.06
N LYS A 95 3.97 12.30 12.26
CA LYS A 95 2.52 12.19 12.04
C LYS A 95 1.92 10.91 12.63
N TRP A 96 2.32 10.59 13.86
CA TRP A 96 1.85 9.42 14.61
C TRP A 96 2.29 8.06 14.02
N TYR A 97 3.28 8.06 13.12
CA TYR A 97 3.82 6.89 12.43
C TYR A 97 2.83 6.11 11.55
N PHE A 98 1.67 6.70 11.22
CA PHE A 98 0.68 6.03 10.36
C PHE A 98 1.19 5.83 8.93
N ASP A 99 1.92 6.80 8.39
CA ASP A 99 2.49 6.74 7.04
C ASP A 99 3.51 5.59 6.93
N GLU A 100 4.38 5.45 7.93
CA GLU A 100 5.41 4.41 8.01
C GLU A 100 4.82 3.02 8.22
N LEU A 101 3.80 2.92 9.10
CA LEU A 101 3.07 1.67 9.29
C LEU A 101 2.41 1.23 7.98
N TYR A 102 1.78 2.16 7.26
CA TYR A 102 1.16 1.87 5.98
C TYR A 102 2.17 1.43 4.92
N ASP A 103 3.31 2.12 4.83
CA ASP A 103 4.39 1.78 3.91
C ASP A 103 4.96 0.38 4.19
N VAL A 104 5.21 0.05 5.46
CA VAL A 104 5.77 -1.26 5.84
C VAL A 104 4.78 -2.39 5.60
N VAL A 105 3.52 -2.22 6.02
CA VAL A 105 2.53 -3.29 5.98
C VAL A 105 1.96 -3.47 4.57
N PHE A 106 1.49 -2.39 3.95
CA PHE A 106 0.76 -2.48 2.69
C PHE A 106 1.67 -2.29 1.49
N VAL A 107 2.47 -1.23 1.44
CA VAL A 107 3.26 -0.91 0.23
C VAL A 107 4.35 -1.94 0.02
N LYS A 108 5.22 -2.13 1.02
CA LYS A 108 6.32 -3.11 0.97
C LYS A 108 5.79 -4.54 0.99
N GLY A 109 4.74 -4.81 1.77
CA GLY A 109 4.07 -6.12 1.79
C GLY A 109 3.55 -6.52 0.40
N ALA A 110 2.75 -5.67 -0.23
CA ALA A 110 2.23 -5.94 -1.58
C ALA A 110 3.35 -6.06 -2.61
N LYS A 111 4.38 -5.20 -2.54
CA LYS A 111 5.54 -5.28 -3.44
C LYS A 111 6.31 -6.60 -3.27
N ALA A 112 6.52 -7.06 -2.05
CA ALA A 112 7.22 -8.31 -1.80
C ALA A 112 6.44 -9.52 -2.34
N VAL A 113 5.12 -9.52 -2.18
CA VAL A 113 4.25 -10.54 -2.77
C VAL A 113 4.29 -10.49 -4.29
N GLY A 114 4.24 -9.30 -4.89
CA GLY A 114 4.38 -9.13 -6.35
C GLY A 114 5.73 -9.64 -6.87
N ASP A 115 6.82 -9.29 -6.19
CA ASP A 115 8.17 -9.76 -6.52
C ASP A 115 8.31 -11.28 -6.41
N LEU A 116 7.64 -11.91 -5.44
CA LEU A 116 7.58 -13.36 -5.30
C LEU A 116 6.94 -14.00 -6.53
N PHE A 117 5.75 -13.54 -6.93
CA PHE A 117 5.06 -14.09 -8.10
C PHE A 117 5.82 -13.84 -9.40
N TRP A 118 6.43 -12.67 -9.56
CA TRP A 118 7.19 -12.35 -10.76
C TRP A 118 8.51 -13.12 -10.84
N LYS A 119 9.39 -12.97 -9.84
CA LYS A 119 10.76 -13.50 -9.94
C LYS A 119 10.81 -15.01 -9.73
N ILE A 120 9.98 -15.54 -8.84
CA ILE A 120 9.97 -16.97 -8.55
C ILE A 120 8.95 -17.70 -9.42
N GLY A 121 7.72 -17.18 -9.52
CA GLY A 121 6.68 -17.78 -10.35
C GLY A 121 7.04 -17.73 -11.83
N ASP A 122 7.13 -16.52 -12.39
CA ASP A 122 7.28 -16.36 -13.83
C ASP A 122 8.70 -16.69 -14.30
N VAL A 123 9.69 -15.90 -13.87
CA VAL A 123 11.07 -15.99 -14.40
C VAL A 123 11.72 -17.34 -14.08
N LYS A 124 11.53 -17.89 -12.87
CA LYS A 124 12.24 -19.10 -12.45
C LYS A 124 11.48 -20.38 -12.78
N ILE A 125 10.17 -20.44 -12.55
CA ILE A 125 9.38 -21.65 -12.75
C ILE A 125 8.88 -21.71 -14.20
N ILE A 126 8.16 -20.70 -14.67
CA ILE A 126 7.55 -20.73 -16.01
C ILE A 126 8.63 -20.65 -17.10
N ASP A 127 9.44 -19.61 -17.10
CA ASP A 127 10.47 -19.41 -18.12
C ASP A 127 11.60 -20.42 -17.98
N GLY A 128 12.02 -20.69 -16.74
CA GLY A 128 13.14 -21.58 -16.42
C GLY A 128 12.85 -23.05 -16.76
N LEU A 129 11.65 -23.57 -16.47
CA LEU A 129 11.28 -24.95 -16.78
C LEU A 129 10.60 -25.10 -18.14
N GLY A 130 10.00 -24.03 -18.66
CA GLY A 130 9.31 -24.01 -19.94
C GLY A 130 10.27 -23.81 -21.12
N PRO A 131 10.20 -22.69 -21.85
CA PRO A 131 10.93 -22.52 -23.11
C PRO A 131 12.44 -22.62 -22.95
N ASN A 132 13.01 -21.95 -21.94
CA ASN A 132 14.46 -21.93 -21.76
C ASN A 132 14.98 -23.27 -21.25
N GLY A 133 14.23 -23.93 -20.36
CA GLY A 133 14.54 -25.27 -19.87
C GLY A 133 14.51 -26.31 -21.00
N ALA A 134 13.47 -26.30 -21.81
CA ALA A 134 13.33 -27.16 -22.97
C ALA A 134 14.43 -26.92 -24.01
N ALA A 135 14.72 -25.65 -24.33
CA ALA A 135 15.80 -25.28 -25.24
C ALA A 135 17.17 -25.75 -24.72
N TRP A 136 17.46 -25.54 -23.44
CA TRP A 136 18.69 -26.00 -22.81
C TRP A 136 18.83 -27.53 -22.85
N ALA A 137 17.76 -28.26 -22.54
CA ALA A 137 17.74 -29.72 -22.57
C ALA A 137 17.96 -30.26 -24.00
N SER A 138 17.32 -29.65 -24.99
CA SER A 138 17.51 -29.99 -26.41
C SER A 138 18.95 -29.74 -26.86
N LEU A 139 19.51 -28.56 -26.58
CA LEU A 139 20.90 -28.21 -26.91
C LEU A 139 21.90 -29.14 -26.24
N LYS A 140 21.74 -29.44 -24.94
CA LYS A 140 22.59 -30.39 -24.21
C LYS A 140 22.52 -31.79 -24.80
N SER A 141 21.32 -32.24 -25.19
CA SER A 141 21.12 -33.56 -25.79
C SER A 141 21.78 -33.64 -27.17
N ALA A 142 21.57 -32.64 -28.02
CA ALA A 142 22.21 -32.53 -29.32
C ALA A 142 23.75 -32.51 -29.20
N ALA A 143 24.31 -31.73 -28.28
CA ALA A 143 25.75 -31.68 -28.04
C ALA A 143 26.33 -33.02 -27.54
N ARG A 144 25.57 -33.81 -26.77
CA ARG A 144 25.99 -35.16 -26.37
C ARG A 144 25.95 -36.14 -27.54
N LEU A 145 24.88 -36.11 -28.34
CA LEU A 145 24.75 -36.95 -29.53
C LEU A 145 25.83 -36.64 -30.57
N ALA A 146 26.18 -35.36 -30.75
CA ALA A 146 27.26 -34.95 -31.64
C ALA A 146 28.61 -35.57 -31.25
N LYS A 147 28.88 -35.81 -29.96
CA LYS A 147 30.13 -36.47 -29.51
C LYS A 147 30.19 -37.96 -29.84
N ILE A 148 29.07 -38.61 -30.11
CA ILE A 148 29.04 -40.02 -30.54
C ILE A 148 29.57 -40.17 -31.97
N GLN A 149 29.54 -39.10 -32.76
CA GLN A 149 30.17 -39.04 -34.08
C GLN A 149 31.69 -38.92 -33.93
N SER A 150 32.38 -40.06 -33.87
CA SER A 150 33.84 -40.13 -33.65
C SER A 150 34.67 -39.95 -34.93
N GLY A 151 34.05 -40.02 -36.11
CA GLY A 151 34.73 -39.92 -37.41
C GLY A 151 35.49 -41.19 -37.83
N TYR A 152 35.57 -42.20 -36.97
CA TYR A 152 36.24 -43.47 -37.28
C TYR A 152 35.32 -44.45 -38.01
N VAL A 153 35.72 -44.88 -39.21
CA VAL A 153 34.93 -45.77 -40.09
C VAL A 153 34.50 -47.07 -39.42
N TYR A 154 35.37 -47.67 -38.58
CA TYR A 154 35.05 -48.93 -37.90
C TYR A 154 33.91 -48.80 -36.86
N HIS A 155 33.77 -47.65 -36.21
CA HIS A 155 32.64 -47.38 -35.31
C HIS A 155 31.31 -47.38 -36.07
N TYR A 156 31.29 -46.78 -37.27
CA TYR A 156 30.10 -46.77 -38.11
C TYR A 156 29.76 -48.18 -38.62
N ALA A 157 30.75 -48.93 -39.09
CA ALA A 157 30.55 -50.31 -39.53
C ALA A 157 29.97 -51.21 -38.43
N PHE A 158 30.47 -51.06 -37.20
CA PHE A 158 29.96 -51.79 -36.04
C PHE A 158 28.50 -51.44 -35.71
N VAL A 159 28.15 -50.15 -35.71
CA VAL A 159 26.77 -49.69 -35.48
C VAL A 159 25.81 -50.17 -36.58
N MET A 160 26.25 -50.16 -37.85
CA MET A 160 25.44 -50.68 -38.96
C MET A 160 25.16 -52.18 -38.80
N LEU A 161 26.16 -52.98 -38.43
CA LEU A 161 26.00 -54.41 -38.19
C LEU A 161 25.00 -54.68 -37.06
N LEU A 162 25.12 -53.95 -35.93
CA LEU A 162 24.16 -54.03 -34.82
C LEU A 162 22.75 -53.61 -35.24
N GLY A 163 22.62 -52.55 -36.07
CA GLY A 163 21.35 -52.11 -36.61
C GLY A 163 20.68 -53.20 -37.44
N VAL A 164 21.40 -53.80 -38.39
CA VAL A 164 20.88 -54.88 -39.24
C VAL A 164 20.50 -56.10 -38.40
N ALA A 165 21.37 -56.54 -37.48
CA ALA A 165 21.08 -57.67 -36.59
C ALA A 165 19.85 -57.40 -35.71
N GLY A 166 19.72 -56.18 -35.16
CA GLY A 166 18.58 -55.76 -34.35
C GLY A 166 17.28 -55.69 -35.14
N PHE A 167 17.31 -55.13 -36.36
CA PHE A 167 16.14 -55.11 -37.25
C PHE A 167 15.70 -56.52 -37.66
N LEU A 168 16.64 -57.42 -37.96
CA LEU A 168 16.34 -58.82 -38.26
C LEU A 168 15.75 -59.54 -37.04
N ALA A 169 16.33 -59.37 -35.86
CA ALA A 169 15.81 -59.94 -34.62
C ALA A 169 14.39 -59.42 -34.31
N PHE A 170 14.16 -58.11 -34.48
CA PHE A 170 12.85 -57.50 -34.32
C PHE A 170 11.85 -58.02 -35.35
N ALA A 171 12.24 -58.13 -36.63
CA ALA A 171 11.38 -58.63 -37.70
C ALA A 171 10.99 -60.10 -37.47
N ILE A 172 11.94 -60.94 -37.04
CA ILE A 172 11.67 -62.34 -36.69
C ILE A 172 10.75 -62.42 -35.47
N TYR A 173 10.90 -61.54 -34.48
CA TYR A 173 10.02 -61.50 -33.32
C TYR A 173 8.61 -60.97 -33.65
N ALA A 174 8.51 -59.94 -34.50
CA ALA A 174 7.26 -59.27 -34.84
C ALA A 174 6.43 -60.00 -35.91
N TRP A 175 7.08 -60.70 -36.85
CA TRP A 175 6.43 -61.50 -37.90
C TRP A 175 6.56 -63.01 -37.72
N GLY A 176 7.34 -63.47 -36.75
CA GLY A 176 7.38 -64.86 -36.32
C GLY A 176 6.24 -65.16 -35.36
N ALA A 177 5.04 -65.32 -35.91
CA ALA A 177 3.97 -66.18 -35.40
C ALA A 177 3.68 -67.24 -36.46
#